data_AF-D7FIV8-F1
#
_entry.id   AF-D7FIV8-F1
#
_cell.length_a   1.000
_cell.length_b   1.000
_cell.length_c   1.000
_cell.angle_alpha   90.00
_cell.angle_beta   90.00
_cell.angle_gamma   90.00
#
_symmetry.space_group_name_H-M   'P 1'
#
loop_
_entity.id
_entity.type
_entity.pdbx_description
1 polymer ?
#
loop_
_entity_poly.entity_id
_entity_poly.type
_entity_poly.pdbx_seq_one_letter_code
_entity_poly.pdbx_strand_id
1 'polypeptide(L)'
;MEIDLEGVSSVECAEIETDAGNEILLEQIVIDGGSVTLKSSSYVRFVNVEFDVKPGATLVFDMPETYFGPNTARKEGTWYYNSFGMNVDEGATVTFAGDVVASDVSNAFTAFYNRGSMEFQKTALFEDGTYVFYENQGTIKFRGDATFRNNRFHAIQNIFSGYIRFSKDVLFDGNSYENDNIGSCSLSCIDEESRIVVRGDAVFQNHNCPGVALWQLYGTTKFYGKAYFNNNSRDKSTFDYNMDGNLGGAVVVSGGTMTFNGAVQFNDNSAEAFGGGIGIEDGDVIFKKWTTFDGNSADNGAAFAMTGGTLTFQEPKVVTRFTNNDVYEDEYPVEESCTVGFVADEALVIGFPGDDICVAGGSTRKLL
;
A
#
# COMPACT_ATOMS: atom_id res chain seq x y z
N MET A 1 -32.67 -1.91 -10.95
CA MET A 1 -32.92 -3.30 -11.34
C MET A 1 -32.37 -4.17 -10.23
N GLU A 2 -33.13 -5.19 -9.81
CA GLU A 2 -32.64 -6.20 -8.87
C GLU A 2 -32.49 -7.51 -9.63
N ILE A 3 -31.37 -8.20 -9.44
CA ILE A 3 -31.08 -9.52 -9.98
C ILE A 3 -30.97 -10.46 -8.79
N ASP A 4 -31.90 -11.40 -8.71
CA ASP A 4 -31.92 -12.42 -7.67
C ASP A 4 -31.05 -13.61 -8.10
N LEU A 5 -30.05 -13.92 -7.28
CA LEU A 5 -29.09 -15.00 -7.45
C LEU A 5 -29.32 -16.11 -6.40
N GLU A 6 -30.51 -16.20 -5.81
CA GLU A 6 -30.85 -17.24 -4.85
C GLU A 6 -30.62 -18.65 -5.44
N GLY A 7 -29.88 -19.48 -4.70
CA GLY A 7 -29.47 -20.81 -5.14
C GLY A 7 -28.32 -20.83 -6.16
N VAL A 8 -27.80 -19.68 -6.59
CA VAL A 8 -26.59 -19.58 -7.42
C VAL A 8 -25.36 -19.52 -6.52
N SER A 9 -24.53 -20.57 -6.56
CA SER A 9 -23.26 -20.62 -5.82
C SER A 9 -22.11 -19.99 -6.59
N SER A 10 -22.18 -19.99 -7.92
CA SER A 10 -21.16 -19.40 -8.80
C SER A 10 -21.74 -18.85 -10.11
N VAL A 11 -21.15 -17.77 -10.59
CA VAL A 11 -21.29 -17.24 -11.94
C VAL A 11 -19.94 -17.45 -12.62
N GLU A 12 -19.91 -18.40 -13.55
CA GLU A 12 -18.69 -18.85 -14.21
C GLU A 12 -18.83 -18.58 -15.71
N CYS A 13 -17.91 -17.80 -16.24
CA CYS A 13 -17.86 -17.51 -17.66
C CYS A 13 -16.79 -18.37 -18.33
N ALA A 14 -17.11 -18.88 -19.52
CA ALA A 14 -16.20 -19.71 -20.27
C ALA A 14 -14.98 -18.90 -20.69
N GLU A 15 -13.81 -19.53 -20.69
CA GLU A 15 -12.62 -18.94 -21.30
C GLU A 15 -12.87 -18.80 -22.81
N ILE A 16 -12.90 -17.55 -23.31
CA ILE A 16 -13.06 -17.29 -24.74
C ILE A 16 -11.67 -17.38 -25.38
N GLU A 17 -11.37 -18.52 -26.02
CA GLU A 17 -10.22 -18.60 -26.93
C GLU A 17 -10.51 -17.76 -28.19
N THR A 18 -9.77 -16.68 -28.37
CA THR A 18 -9.83 -15.88 -29.60
C THR A 18 -9.06 -16.55 -30.74
N ASP A 19 -9.47 -16.34 -32.00
CA ASP A 19 -8.83 -16.90 -33.22
C ASP A 19 -7.33 -16.53 -33.37
N ALA A 20 -6.84 -15.56 -32.59
CA ALA A 20 -5.41 -15.23 -32.46
C ALA A 20 -4.64 -16.17 -31.51
N GLY A 21 -5.31 -17.19 -30.98
CA GLY A 21 -4.77 -18.28 -30.17
C GLY A 21 -4.17 -17.87 -28.82
N ASN A 22 -4.44 -16.65 -28.32
CA ASN A 22 -3.65 -16.08 -27.24
C ASN A 22 -4.31 -15.00 -26.34
N GLU A 23 -5.56 -14.61 -26.57
CA GLU A 23 -6.28 -13.73 -25.63
C GLU A 23 -7.48 -14.49 -25.08
N ILE A 24 -7.50 -14.65 -23.75
CA ILE A 24 -8.70 -15.05 -23.03
C ILE A 24 -9.32 -13.76 -22.48
N LEU A 25 -10.49 -13.41 -23.00
CA LEU A 25 -11.28 -12.28 -22.52
C LEU A 25 -12.14 -12.78 -21.36
N LEU A 26 -12.16 -12.03 -20.26
CA LEU A 26 -13.18 -12.20 -19.23
C LEU A 26 -14.53 -11.82 -19.85
N GLU A 27 -15.60 -12.54 -19.49
CA GLU A 27 -16.92 -12.13 -19.96
C GLU A 27 -17.33 -10.85 -19.20
N GLN A 28 -17.60 -9.81 -19.98
CA GLN A 28 -17.83 -8.48 -19.45
C GLN A 28 -19.31 -8.26 -19.14
N ILE A 29 -19.61 -7.94 -17.88
CA ILE A 29 -20.92 -7.47 -17.42
C ILE A 29 -20.86 -5.95 -17.33
N VAL A 30 -21.51 -5.29 -18.29
CA VAL A 30 -21.56 -3.82 -18.36
C VAL A 30 -22.80 -3.28 -17.65
N ILE A 31 -22.60 -2.37 -16.70
CA ILE A 31 -23.67 -1.63 -16.03
C ILE A 31 -23.70 -0.20 -16.60
N ASP A 32 -24.49 -0.02 -17.65
CA ASP A 32 -24.60 1.24 -18.41
C ASP A 32 -25.77 2.11 -17.91
N GLY A 33 -25.60 2.66 -16.71
CA GLY A 33 -26.54 3.59 -16.08
C GLY A 33 -27.58 2.96 -15.14
N GLY A 34 -28.18 3.81 -14.31
CA GLY A 34 -29.15 3.37 -13.29
C GLY A 34 -28.50 2.64 -12.12
N SER A 35 -29.28 1.84 -11.41
CA SER A 35 -28.79 1.04 -10.29
C SER A 35 -29.12 -0.44 -10.50
N VAL A 36 -28.13 -1.30 -10.32
CA VAL A 36 -28.25 -2.76 -10.33
C VAL A 36 -27.86 -3.29 -8.96
N THR A 37 -28.72 -4.11 -8.37
CA THR A 37 -28.43 -4.83 -7.12
C THR A 37 -28.44 -6.33 -7.40
N LEU A 38 -27.32 -7.00 -7.14
CA LEU A 38 -27.22 -8.46 -7.14
C LEU A 38 -27.53 -8.95 -5.72
N LYS A 39 -28.56 -9.78 -5.57
CA LYS A 39 -29.02 -10.28 -4.26
C LYS A 39 -28.83 -11.78 -4.13
N SER A 40 -28.40 -12.24 -2.96
CA SER A 40 -28.45 -13.66 -2.59
C SER A 40 -28.48 -13.80 -1.06
N SER A 41 -29.17 -14.81 -0.55
CA SER A 41 -29.07 -15.16 0.88
C SER A 41 -27.83 -15.99 1.23
N SER A 42 -27.08 -16.45 0.22
CA SER A 42 -25.83 -17.19 0.36
C SER A 42 -24.65 -16.42 -0.24
N TYR A 43 -23.43 -16.94 -0.06
CA TYR A 43 -22.29 -16.44 -0.81
C TYR A 43 -22.47 -16.68 -2.31
N VAL A 44 -21.87 -15.83 -3.14
CA VAL A 44 -21.78 -16.02 -4.60
C VAL A 44 -20.33 -15.83 -5.04
N ARG A 45 -19.84 -16.77 -5.86
CA ARG A 45 -18.51 -16.71 -6.47
C ARG A 45 -18.58 -16.25 -7.93
N PHE A 46 -17.74 -15.30 -8.31
CA PHE A 46 -17.57 -14.81 -9.68
C PHE A 46 -16.23 -15.28 -10.23
N VAL A 47 -16.25 -16.09 -11.28
CA VAL A 47 -15.08 -16.72 -11.91
C VAL A 47 -15.01 -16.29 -13.37
N ASN A 48 -13.86 -15.76 -13.78
CA ASN A 48 -13.61 -15.29 -15.14
C ASN A 48 -14.62 -14.21 -15.62
N VAL A 49 -15.14 -13.41 -14.69
CA VAL A 49 -16.08 -12.31 -14.95
C VAL A 49 -15.37 -10.98 -14.77
N GLU A 50 -15.64 -10.04 -15.68
CA GLU A 50 -15.27 -8.64 -15.55
C GLU A 50 -16.52 -7.78 -15.36
N PHE A 51 -16.52 -6.90 -14.36
CA PHE A 51 -17.58 -5.91 -14.18
C PHE A 51 -17.11 -4.54 -14.68
N ASP A 52 -17.86 -3.93 -15.61
CA ASP A 52 -17.58 -2.59 -16.13
C ASP A 52 -18.74 -1.63 -15.77
N VAL A 53 -18.52 -0.79 -14.75
CA VAL A 53 -19.55 0.07 -14.17
C VAL A 53 -19.37 1.50 -14.69
N LYS A 54 -20.30 1.94 -15.53
CA LYS A 54 -20.20 3.20 -16.29
C LYS A 54 -20.56 4.44 -15.47
N PRO A 55 -20.17 5.66 -15.94
CA PRO A 55 -20.49 6.90 -15.24
C PRO A 55 -21.97 7.04 -14.88
N GLY A 56 -22.26 7.41 -13.63
CA GLY A 56 -23.62 7.56 -13.12
C GLY A 56 -24.34 6.23 -12.83
N ALA A 57 -23.71 5.08 -13.06
CA ALA A 57 -24.24 3.78 -12.68
C ALA A 57 -23.91 3.43 -11.23
N THR A 58 -24.73 2.55 -10.65
CA THR A 58 -24.55 2.01 -9.29
C THR A 58 -24.67 0.49 -9.34
N LEU A 59 -23.66 -0.22 -8.84
CA LEU A 59 -23.69 -1.67 -8.65
C LEU A 59 -23.63 -2.00 -7.16
N VAL A 60 -24.55 -2.82 -6.68
CA VAL A 60 -24.60 -3.26 -5.28
C VAL A 60 -24.56 -4.79 -5.23
N PHE A 61 -23.60 -5.34 -4.50
CA PHE A 61 -23.55 -6.74 -4.11
C PHE A 61 -24.20 -6.87 -2.73
N ASP A 62 -25.48 -7.23 -2.71
CA ASP A 62 -26.29 -7.42 -1.51
C ASP A 62 -26.40 -8.92 -1.19
N MET A 63 -25.28 -9.47 -0.75
CA MET A 63 -25.11 -10.87 -0.36
C MET A 63 -24.20 -10.94 0.87
N PRO A 64 -24.29 -11.98 1.71
CA PRO A 64 -23.44 -12.13 2.90
C PRO A 64 -21.95 -12.13 2.59
N GLU A 65 -21.55 -12.71 1.45
CA GLU A 65 -20.16 -12.81 1.01
C GLU A 65 -20.08 -12.81 -0.52
N THR A 66 -19.19 -11.99 -1.08
CA THR A 66 -18.87 -11.96 -2.52
C THR A 66 -17.46 -12.47 -2.73
N TYR A 67 -17.32 -13.53 -3.53
CA TYR A 67 -16.01 -14.10 -3.86
C TYR A 67 -15.64 -13.79 -5.31
N PHE A 68 -14.42 -13.32 -5.56
CA PHE A 68 -13.83 -13.16 -6.89
C PHE A 68 -12.66 -14.13 -7.08
N GLY A 69 -12.64 -14.83 -8.21
CA GLY A 69 -11.63 -15.82 -8.57
C GLY A 69 -12.02 -17.28 -8.24
N PRO A 70 -11.13 -18.25 -8.51
CA PRO A 70 -9.84 -18.08 -9.17
C PRO A 70 -10.05 -17.68 -10.63
N ASN A 71 -9.26 -16.74 -11.13
CA ASN A 71 -9.31 -16.41 -12.55
C ASN A 71 -8.15 -17.13 -13.24
N THR A 72 -8.46 -18.21 -13.97
CA THR A 72 -7.47 -19.18 -14.51
C THR A 72 -6.85 -18.78 -15.83
N ALA A 73 -7.39 -17.73 -16.46
CA ALA A 73 -7.04 -17.29 -17.78
C ALA A 73 -5.68 -16.54 -17.85
N ARG A 74 -4.55 -17.22 -17.61
CA ARG A 74 -3.20 -16.64 -17.72
C ARG A 74 -2.53 -17.03 -19.05
N LYS A 75 -2.02 -16.04 -19.78
CA LYS A 75 -0.89 -16.23 -20.70
C LYS A 75 0.41 -15.79 -20.01
N GLU A 76 1.42 -16.65 -20.03
CA GLU A 76 2.80 -16.25 -19.77
C GLU A 76 3.33 -15.46 -20.99
N GLY A 77 3.86 -14.24 -20.77
CA GLY A 77 4.89 -13.70 -21.66
C GLY A 77 4.77 -12.28 -22.20
N THR A 78 3.68 -11.53 -22.00
CA THR A 78 3.61 -10.12 -22.45
C THR A 78 2.66 -9.29 -21.60
N TRP A 79 3.15 -8.17 -21.09
CA TRP A 79 2.47 -7.17 -20.27
C TRP A 79 1.25 -6.58 -21.01
N TYR A 80 0.03 -6.99 -20.64
CA TYR A 80 -1.19 -6.43 -21.19
C TYR A 80 -1.90 -5.56 -20.15
N TYR A 81 -2.06 -4.29 -20.53
CA TYR A 81 -2.50 -3.16 -19.71
C TYR A 81 -4.01 -3.12 -19.38
N ASN A 82 -4.82 -4.14 -19.73
CA ASN A 82 -6.28 -3.96 -19.81
C ASN A 82 -7.15 -5.08 -19.23
N SER A 83 -6.60 -6.07 -18.50
CA SER A 83 -7.45 -7.06 -17.81
C SER A 83 -7.68 -6.63 -16.37
N PHE A 84 -8.95 -6.40 -16.01
CA PHE A 84 -9.36 -6.11 -14.63
C PHE A 84 -10.55 -6.98 -14.24
N GLY A 85 -10.62 -7.39 -12.96
CA GLY A 85 -11.83 -8.05 -12.46
C GLY A 85 -13.02 -7.08 -12.38
N MET A 86 -12.73 -5.80 -12.16
CA MET A 86 -13.73 -4.75 -12.11
C MET A 86 -13.14 -3.39 -12.49
N ASN A 87 -13.79 -2.69 -13.44
CA ASN A 87 -13.56 -1.29 -13.75
C ASN A 87 -14.74 -0.44 -13.26
N VAL A 88 -14.42 0.61 -12.51
CA VAL A 88 -15.38 1.57 -11.96
C VAL A 88 -15.04 2.95 -12.50
N ASP A 89 -15.83 3.42 -13.47
CA ASP A 89 -15.59 4.71 -14.11
C ASP A 89 -15.89 5.91 -13.18
N GLU A 90 -15.37 7.08 -13.55
CA GLU A 90 -15.63 8.31 -12.81
C GLU A 90 -17.14 8.58 -12.68
N GLY A 91 -17.59 8.89 -11.46
CA GLY A 91 -19.00 9.08 -11.14
C GLY A 91 -19.82 7.79 -11.00
N ALA A 92 -19.23 6.62 -11.22
CA ALA A 92 -19.85 5.33 -10.92
C ALA A 92 -19.69 4.95 -9.43
N THR A 93 -20.55 4.07 -8.93
CA THR A 93 -20.46 3.58 -7.55
C THR A 93 -20.61 2.06 -7.47
N VAL A 94 -19.78 1.43 -6.64
CA VAL A 94 -19.87 0.01 -6.29
C VAL A 94 -19.93 -0.14 -4.78
N THR A 95 -20.85 -0.97 -4.29
CA THR A 95 -20.97 -1.29 -2.85
C THR A 95 -21.04 -2.79 -2.63
N PHE A 96 -20.22 -3.29 -1.72
CA PHE A 96 -20.31 -4.65 -1.19
C PHE A 96 -20.91 -4.60 0.21
N ALA A 97 -22.12 -5.15 0.37
CA ALA A 97 -22.85 -5.11 1.64
C ALA A 97 -22.33 -6.16 2.65
N GLY A 98 -21.87 -7.30 2.14
CA GLY A 98 -21.27 -8.39 2.91
C GLY A 98 -19.75 -8.38 2.91
N ASP A 99 -19.18 -9.51 3.30
CA ASP A 99 -17.75 -9.77 3.22
C ASP A 99 -17.29 -9.90 1.76
N VAL A 100 -16.05 -9.56 1.47
CA VAL A 100 -15.46 -9.72 0.14
C VAL A 100 -14.19 -10.54 0.24
N VAL A 101 -14.06 -11.52 -0.64
CA VAL A 101 -12.82 -12.28 -0.84
C VAL A 101 -12.44 -12.18 -2.30
N ALA A 102 -11.23 -11.73 -2.61
CA ALA A 102 -10.64 -11.86 -3.92
C ALA A 102 -9.33 -12.65 -3.76
N SER A 103 -9.33 -13.87 -4.29
CA SER A 103 -8.19 -14.79 -4.20
C SER A 103 -7.86 -15.34 -5.57
N ASP A 104 -6.58 -15.59 -5.83
CA ASP A 104 -6.09 -16.18 -7.08
C ASP A 104 -6.57 -15.40 -8.33
N VAL A 105 -6.66 -14.08 -8.22
CA VAL A 105 -6.99 -13.17 -9.33
C VAL A 105 -5.76 -12.80 -10.16
N SER A 106 -4.75 -13.67 -10.16
CA SER A 106 -3.37 -13.43 -10.62
C SER A 106 -3.21 -13.24 -12.14
N ASN A 107 -4.28 -13.42 -12.91
CA ASN A 107 -4.30 -13.26 -14.36
C ASN A 107 -4.86 -11.90 -14.83
N ALA A 108 -5.53 -11.16 -13.94
CA ALA A 108 -5.85 -9.77 -14.19
C ALA A 108 -4.59 -8.95 -13.93
N PHE A 109 -4.40 -7.88 -14.70
CA PHE A 109 -3.36 -6.91 -14.35
C PHE A 109 -3.68 -6.29 -12.98
N THR A 110 -4.95 -5.98 -12.71
CA THR A 110 -5.43 -5.54 -11.40
C THR A 110 -6.77 -6.19 -11.05
N ALA A 111 -7.02 -6.53 -9.78
CA ALA A 111 -8.33 -7.01 -9.36
C ALA A 111 -9.40 -5.91 -9.57
N PHE A 112 -9.05 -4.67 -9.21
CA PHE A 112 -9.92 -3.51 -9.28
C PHE A 112 -9.20 -2.33 -9.91
N TYR A 113 -9.85 -1.68 -10.87
CA TYR A 113 -9.43 -0.41 -11.44
C TYR A 113 -10.51 0.64 -11.12
N ASN A 114 -10.18 1.66 -10.33
CA ASN A 114 -11.18 2.55 -9.74
C ASN A 114 -10.90 4.04 -10.03
N ARG A 115 -11.81 4.65 -10.80
CA ARG A 115 -11.97 6.10 -10.98
C ARG A 115 -13.25 6.65 -10.33
N GLY A 116 -14.15 5.77 -9.88
CA GLY A 116 -15.41 6.13 -9.23
C GLY A 116 -15.35 6.02 -7.70
N SER A 117 -16.37 5.40 -7.10
CA SER A 117 -16.43 5.14 -5.66
C SER A 117 -16.69 3.68 -5.36
N MET A 118 -15.84 3.07 -4.53
CA MET A 118 -16.01 1.72 -4.02
C MET A 118 -16.15 1.72 -2.50
N GLU A 119 -17.12 0.96 -1.99
CA GLU A 119 -17.35 0.81 -0.55
C GLU A 119 -17.49 -0.66 -0.16
N PHE A 120 -16.63 -1.10 0.76
CA PHE A 120 -16.63 -2.42 1.38
C PHE A 120 -17.22 -2.29 2.78
N GLN A 121 -18.45 -2.75 2.99
CA GLN A 121 -19.17 -2.51 4.25
C GLN A 121 -18.73 -3.42 5.39
N LYS A 122 -18.19 -4.60 5.08
CA LYS A 122 -17.70 -5.60 6.03
C LYS A 122 -16.23 -5.91 5.77
N THR A 123 -15.81 -7.13 6.09
CA THR A 123 -14.42 -7.57 5.96
C THR A 123 -14.07 -7.72 4.48
N ALA A 124 -12.86 -7.31 4.10
CA ALA A 124 -12.33 -7.51 2.76
C ALA A 124 -10.98 -8.23 2.83
N LEU A 125 -10.85 -9.36 2.13
CA LEU A 125 -9.64 -10.14 2.00
C LEU A 125 -9.21 -10.16 0.53
N PHE A 126 -7.97 -9.76 0.28
CA PHE A 126 -7.34 -9.79 -1.03
C PHE A 126 -6.05 -10.58 -0.91
N GLU A 127 -6.02 -11.79 -1.46
CA GLU A 127 -4.91 -12.72 -1.30
C GLU A 127 -4.44 -13.36 -2.60
N ASP A 128 -3.15 -13.68 -2.67
CA ASP A 128 -2.52 -14.43 -3.76
C ASP A 128 -2.82 -13.83 -5.16
N GLY A 129 -2.92 -12.50 -5.24
CA GLY A 129 -3.20 -11.73 -6.46
C GLY A 129 -1.97 -11.07 -7.09
N THR A 130 -2.19 -10.32 -8.17
CA THR A 130 -1.20 -9.41 -8.78
C THR A 130 -1.28 -8.02 -8.12
N TYR A 131 -1.84 -7.03 -8.81
CA TYR A 131 -2.25 -5.77 -8.19
C TYR A 131 -3.68 -5.92 -7.67
N VAL A 132 -3.98 -5.42 -6.47
CA VAL A 132 -5.37 -5.40 -6.01
C VAL A 132 -6.07 -4.13 -6.49
N PHE A 133 -5.47 -2.97 -6.22
CA PHE A 133 -5.94 -1.67 -6.69
C PHE A 133 -4.80 -0.93 -7.39
N TYR A 134 -4.59 -1.21 -8.68
CA TYR A 134 -3.69 -0.45 -9.54
C TYR A 134 -4.30 0.91 -9.86
N GLU A 135 -3.50 1.97 -9.71
CA GLU A 135 -3.88 3.35 -10.05
C GLU A 135 -5.27 3.77 -9.56
N ASN A 136 -5.56 3.64 -8.27
CA ASN A 136 -6.78 4.19 -7.71
C ASN A 136 -6.79 5.72 -7.85
N GLN A 137 -7.73 6.23 -8.65
CA GLN A 137 -8.01 7.67 -8.87
C GLN A 137 -9.31 8.09 -8.17
N GLY A 138 -10.13 7.10 -7.81
CA GLY A 138 -11.42 7.28 -7.16
C GLY A 138 -11.37 7.28 -5.64
N THR A 139 -12.54 7.08 -5.04
CA THR A 139 -12.72 6.88 -3.60
C THR A 139 -12.81 5.39 -3.26
N ILE A 140 -12.05 4.92 -2.29
CA ILE A 140 -12.20 3.59 -1.68
C ILE A 140 -12.48 3.75 -0.19
N LYS A 141 -13.52 3.08 0.30
CA LYS A 141 -13.86 3.05 1.73
C LYS A 141 -13.98 1.61 2.23
N PHE A 142 -13.09 1.23 3.13
CA PHE A 142 -13.22 0.01 3.93
C PHE A 142 -13.91 0.37 5.26
N ARG A 143 -15.08 -0.22 5.51
CA ARG A 143 -15.84 -0.01 6.76
C ARG A 143 -15.59 -1.11 7.78
N GLY A 144 -15.36 -2.34 7.33
CA GLY A 144 -14.81 -3.43 8.15
C GLY A 144 -13.30 -3.53 8.02
N ASP A 145 -12.75 -4.64 8.50
CA ASP A 145 -11.32 -4.93 8.45
C ASP A 145 -10.89 -5.24 7.02
N ALA A 146 -9.66 -4.89 6.66
CA ALA A 146 -9.11 -5.16 5.34
C ALA A 146 -7.77 -5.91 5.44
N THR A 147 -7.61 -6.99 4.69
CA THR A 147 -6.37 -7.76 4.64
C THR A 147 -5.89 -7.89 3.20
N PHE A 148 -4.63 -7.57 2.98
CA PHE A 148 -3.91 -7.72 1.72
C PHE A 148 -2.73 -8.63 1.95
N ARG A 149 -2.80 -9.86 1.46
CA ARG A 149 -1.81 -10.90 1.74
C ARG A 149 -1.19 -11.47 0.47
N ASN A 150 0.13 -11.66 0.46
CA ASN A 150 0.84 -12.39 -0.61
C ASN A 150 0.53 -11.88 -2.04
N ASN A 151 0.23 -10.59 -2.19
CA ASN A 151 0.03 -10.02 -3.51
C ASN A 151 1.40 -9.80 -4.16
N ARG A 152 1.53 -10.16 -5.45
CA ARG A 152 2.79 -10.15 -6.21
C ARG A 152 3.30 -8.75 -6.55
N PHE A 153 2.39 -7.78 -6.57
CA PHE A 153 2.67 -6.37 -6.83
C PHE A 153 2.00 -5.50 -5.76
N HIS A 154 1.92 -4.18 -6.00
CA HIS A 154 1.28 -3.23 -5.09
C HIS A 154 -0.13 -3.71 -4.72
N ALA A 155 -0.38 -3.88 -3.42
CA ALA A 155 -1.75 -4.08 -2.95
C ALA A 155 -2.61 -2.86 -3.31
N ILE A 156 -2.16 -1.64 -3.02
CA ILE A 156 -2.86 -0.42 -3.44
C ILE A 156 -1.88 0.65 -3.90
N GLN A 157 -2.11 1.16 -5.10
CA GLN A 157 -1.44 2.34 -5.64
C GLN A 157 -2.45 3.49 -5.75
N ASN A 158 -2.29 4.54 -4.94
CA ASN A 158 -3.22 5.68 -4.90
C ASN A 158 -2.64 6.89 -5.62
N ILE A 159 -3.29 7.34 -6.69
CA ILE A 159 -2.78 8.38 -7.60
C ILE A 159 -3.91 9.35 -8.03
N PHE A 160 -3.58 10.43 -8.74
CA PHE A 160 -4.54 11.36 -9.37
C PHE A 160 -5.72 11.75 -8.47
N SER A 161 -5.42 12.35 -7.31
CA SER A 161 -6.43 12.79 -6.33
C SER A 161 -7.25 11.67 -5.65
N GLY A 162 -6.83 10.42 -5.78
CA GLY A 162 -7.48 9.27 -5.16
C GLY A 162 -7.59 9.38 -3.64
N TYR A 163 -8.71 8.88 -3.09
CA TYR A 163 -9.00 8.91 -1.66
C TYR A 163 -9.25 7.52 -1.09
N ILE A 164 -8.43 7.09 -0.14
CA ILE A 164 -8.58 5.81 0.56
C ILE A 164 -8.89 6.06 2.03
N ARG A 165 -9.89 5.32 2.53
CA ARG A 165 -10.22 5.31 3.95
C ARG A 165 -10.37 3.90 4.49
N PHE A 166 -9.55 3.57 5.48
CA PHE A 166 -9.75 2.41 6.35
C PHE A 166 -10.44 2.86 7.63
N SER A 167 -11.65 2.37 7.89
CA SER A 167 -12.42 2.73 9.09
C SER A 167 -12.11 1.82 10.28
N LYS A 168 -11.58 0.62 10.01
CA LYS A 168 -11.17 -0.39 10.97
C LYS A 168 -9.73 -0.83 10.68
N ASP A 169 -9.35 -2.01 11.14
CA ASP A 169 -7.97 -2.45 11.11
C ASP A 169 -7.60 -2.89 9.69
N VAL A 170 -6.34 -2.66 9.32
CA VAL A 170 -5.79 -3.05 8.02
C VAL A 170 -4.49 -3.81 8.19
N LEU A 171 -4.38 -4.95 7.51
CA LEU A 171 -3.19 -5.79 7.47
C LEU A 171 -2.66 -5.87 6.03
N PHE A 172 -1.39 -5.56 5.87
CA PHE A 172 -0.59 -5.86 4.69
C PHE A 172 0.49 -6.87 5.10
N ASP A 173 0.47 -8.06 4.51
CA ASP A 173 1.28 -9.20 4.96
C ASP A 173 1.88 -9.94 3.78
N GLY A 174 3.20 -9.98 3.67
CA GLY A 174 3.88 -10.78 2.64
C GLY A 174 3.66 -10.31 1.20
N ASN A 175 3.10 -9.11 0.97
CA ASN A 175 3.03 -8.54 -0.37
C ASN A 175 4.45 -8.27 -0.87
N SER A 176 4.72 -8.64 -2.12
CA SER A 176 6.01 -8.52 -2.78
C SER A 176 5.92 -7.60 -3.99
N TYR A 177 7.06 -7.32 -4.60
CA TYR A 177 7.13 -6.63 -5.88
C TYR A 177 8.13 -7.36 -6.76
N GLU A 178 7.61 -8.10 -7.74
CA GLU A 178 8.44 -8.97 -8.60
C GLU A 178 9.06 -8.27 -9.82
N ASN A 179 9.02 -6.94 -9.92
CA ASN A 179 9.64 -6.20 -11.02
C ASN A 179 10.80 -5.31 -10.56
N ASP A 180 11.72 -5.02 -11.47
CA ASP A 180 12.95 -4.24 -11.19
C ASP A 180 12.72 -2.72 -11.13
N ASN A 181 11.49 -2.25 -10.87
CA ASN A 181 11.15 -0.83 -10.84
C ASN A 181 10.88 -0.32 -9.41
N ILE A 182 11.20 0.96 -9.17
CA ILE A 182 11.01 1.64 -7.89
C ILE A 182 9.50 1.70 -7.57
N GLY A 183 9.12 1.23 -6.37
CA GLY A 183 7.72 1.11 -5.97
C GLY A 183 7.52 0.84 -4.48
N SER A 184 6.26 0.71 -4.07
CA SER A 184 5.89 0.08 -2.80
C SER A 184 5.29 -1.30 -3.06
N CYS A 185 5.31 -2.17 -2.07
CA CYS A 185 4.81 -3.53 -2.22
C CYS A 185 3.40 -3.66 -1.63
N SER A 186 3.04 -2.73 -0.73
CA SER A 186 1.73 -2.71 -0.09
C SER A 186 0.95 -1.46 -0.43
N LEU A 187 1.43 -0.28 -0.05
CA LEU A 187 0.63 0.95 -0.15
C LEU A 187 1.46 2.10 -0.70
N SER A 188 0.93 2.85 -1.67
CA SER A 188 1.55 4.10 -2.11
C SER A 188 0.57 5.25 -2.23
N CYS A 189 1.06 6.46 -1.94
CA CYS A 189 0.37 7.74 -2.14
C CYS A 189 1.25 8.61 -3.04
N ILE A 190 0.89 8.70 -4.32
CA ILE A 190 1.82 9.15 -5.35
C ILE A 190 1.57 10.58 -5.78
N ASP A 191 0.36 11.13 -5.63
CA ASP A 191 -0.01 12.44 -6.20
C ASP A 191 -0.30 13.50 -5.12
N GLU A 192 -0.07 14.78 -5.39
CA GLU A 192 -0.22 15.90 -4.44
C GLU A 192 -1.62 16.01 -3.83
N GLU A 193 -2.64 15.62 -4.58
CA GLU A 193 -4.02 15.65 -4.09
C GLU A 193 -4.47 14.33 -3.45
N SER A 194 -3.66 13.27 -3.58
CA SER A 194 -3.97 11.95 -3.07
C SER A 194 -4.01 11.92 -1.55
N ARG A 195 -4.96 11.15 -1.00
CA ARG A 195 -5.23 11.10 0.43
C ARG A 195 -5.49 9.71 0.94
N ILE A 196 -4.74 9.31 1.97
CA ILE A 196 -4.92 8.06 2.70
C ILE A 196 -5.26 8.35 4.15
N VAL A 197 -6.34 7.77 4.66
CA VAL A 197 -6.76 7.91 6.06
C VAL A 197 -7.01 6.54 6.67
N VAL A 198 -6.19 6.17 7.66
CA VAL A 198 -6.36 4.96 8.45
C VAL A 198 -6.93 5.32 9.82
N ARG A 199 -8.10 4.81 10.16
CA ARG A 199 -8.78 5.06 11.46
C ARG A 199 -8.53 3.97 12.49
N GLY A 200 -8.53 2.70 12.08
CA GLY A 200 -8.11 1.58 12.92
C GLY A 200 -6.60 1.43 12.95
N ASP A 201 -6.14 0.29 13.46
CA ASP A 201 -4.73 -0.07 13.50
C ASP A 201 -4.27 -0.54 12.10
N ALA A 202 -3.04 -0.20 11.72
CA ALA A 202 -2.41 -0.66 10.48
C ALA A 202 -1.18 -1.51 10.79
N VAL A 203 -1.08 -2.66 10.12
CA VAL A 203 0.08 -3.56 10.22
C VAL A 203 0.63 -3.78 8.82
N PHE A 204 1.94 -3.56 8.67
CA PHE A 204 2.72 -3.83 7.47
C PHE A 204 3.83 -4.81 7.87
N GLN A 205 3.83 -6.00 7.31
CA GLN A 205 4.77 -7.02 7.75
C GLN A 205 5.22 -7.99 6.66
N ASN A 206 6.42 -8.53 6.85
CA ASN A 206 7.02 -9.58 6.01
C ASN A 206 7.14 -9.19 4.54
N HIS A 207 7.29 -7.89 4.25
CA HIS A 207 7.52 -7.43 2.88
C HIS A 207 9.01 -7.59 2.54
N ASN A 208 9.31 -8.44 1.57
CA ASN A 208 10.65 -8.52 0.99
C ASN A 208 10.57 -8.14 -0.49
N CYS A 209 11.00 -6.92 -0.81
CA CYS A 209 10.89 -6.41 -2.16
C CYS A 209 11.89 -5.28 -2.45
N PRO A 210 12.16 -4.97 -3.73
CA PRO A 210 13.05 -3.85 -4.10
C PRO A 210 12.54 -2.47 -3.64
N GLY A 211 11.23 -2.39 -3.41
CA GLY A 211 10.54 -1.22 -2.90
C GLY A 211 10.49 -1.13 -1.37
N VAL A 212 9.46 -0.48 -0.85
CA VAL A 212 9.15 -0.44 0.59
C VAL A 212 7.71 -0.86 0.89
N ALA A 213 7.39 -1.15 2.15
CA ALA A 213 6.02 -1.45 2.53
C ALA A 213 5.06 -0.28 2.24
N LEU A 214 5.47 0.93 2.60
CA LEU A 214 4.69 2.16 2.38
C LEU A 214 5.56 3.24 1.73
N TRP A 215 5.13 3.71 0.55
CA TRP A 215 5.79 4.79 -0.15
C TRP A 215 4.89 6.03 -0.28
N GLN A 216 5.38 7.14 0.24
CA GLN A 216 4.72 8.43 0.23
C GLN A 216 5.51 9.36 -0.69
N LEU A 217 5.09 9.49 -1.95
CA LEU A 217 5.73 10.40 -2.91
C LEU A 217 5.17 11.81 -2.77
N TYR A 218 3.84 11.96 -2.80
CA TYR A 218 3.15 13.24 -2.65
C TYR A 218 1.78 13.07 -1.94
N GLY A 219 1.15 14.18 -1.57
CA GLY A 219 -0.18 14.16 -0.98
C GLY A 219 -0.16 13.96 0.53
N THR A 220 -1.17 13.27 1.08
CA THR A 220 -1.32 13.19 2.54
C THR A 220 -1.73 11.81 3.04
N THR A 221 -0.93 11.24 3.94
CA THR A 221 -1.27 10.01 4.67
C THR A 221 -1.44 10.27 6.16
N LYS A 222 -2.55 9.81 6.76
CA LYS A 222 -2.85 9.97 8.19
C LYS A 222 -3.23 8.66 8.85
N PHE A 223 -2.47 8.27 9.86
CA PHE A 223 -2.80 7.18 10.77
C PHE A 223 -3.42 7.75 12.04
N TYR A 224 -4.62 7.30 12.40
CA TYR A 224 -5.29 7.66 13.66
C TYR A 224 -5.24 6.53 14.69
N GLY A 225 -5.35 5.28 14.25
CA GLY A 225 -4.97 4.13 15.06
C GLY A 225 -3.45 3.93 15.07
N LYS A 226 -3.01 2.82 15.66
CA LYS A 226 -1.59 2.48 15.73
C LYS A 226 -1.08 2.02 14.38
N ALA A 227 0.21 2.20 14.12
CA ALA A 227 0.87 1.68 12.93
C ALA A 227 2.04 0.77 13.34
N TYR A 228 2.14 -0.40 12.73
CA TYR A 228 3.18 -1.38 12.99
C TYR A 228 3.86 -1.73 11.68
N PHE A 229 5.16 -1.60 11.63
CA PHE A 229 6.02 -1.96 10.51
C PHE A 229 7.01 -3.00 11.01
N ASN A 230 6.78 -4.28 10.68
CA ASN A 230 7.54 -5.39 11.24
C ASN A 230 8.20 -6.23 10.15
N ASN A 231 9.49 -6.51 10.26
CA ASN A 231 10.17 -7.47 9.37
C ASN A 231 9.99 -7.11 7.88
N ASN A 232 10.17 -5.84 7.53
CA ASN A 232 10.16 -5.38 6.15
C ASN A 232 11.59 -5.16 5.68
N SER A 233 11.95 -5.78 4.55
CA SER A 233 13.29 -5.74 3.99
C SER A 233 13.29 -5.17 2.58
N ARG A 234 14.21 -4.24 2.35
CA ARG A 234 14.55 -3.72 1.04
C ARG A 234 15.90 -4.29 0.58
N ASP A 235 15.88 -5.16 -0.42
CA ASP A 235 17.05 -5.91 -0.94
C ASP A 235 17.69 -5.20 -2.16
N LYS A 236 19.04 -5.15 -2.24
CA LYS A 236 19.82 -4.51 -3.33
C LYS A 236 19.59 -5.09 -4.70
N SER A 237 19.23 -6.37 -4.77
CA SER A 237 19.74 -7.27 -5.82
C SER A 237 19.38 -6.89 -7.27
N THR A 238 18.65 -5.80 -7.47
CA THR A 238 18.27 -5.23 -8.77
C THR A 238 18.67 -3.75 -9.00
N PHE A 239 19.24 -3.01 -8.03
CA PHE A 239 19.52 -1.56 -8.17
C PHE A 239 20.99 -1.14 -8.05
N ASP A 240 21.50 -0.53 -9.13
CA ASP A 240 22.82 0.09 -9.21
C ASP A 240 22.90 1.37 -8.35
N TYR A 241 24.01 1.49 -7.63
CA TYR A 241 24.41 2.56 -6.70
C TYR A 241 24.11 4.01 -7.17
N ASN A 242 22.94 4.55 -6.81
CA ASN A 242 22.76 6.00 -6.69
C ASN A 242 21.99 6.30 -5.39
N MET A 243 22.52 7.24 -4.60
CA MET A 243 21.98 7.64 -3.29
C MET A 243 20.54 8.15 -3.36
N ASP A 244 20.09 8.64 -4.52
CA ASP A 244 18.79 9.27 -4.75
C ASP A 244 17.58 8.31 -4.73
N GLY A 245 17.77 7.04 -4.38
CA GLY A 245 16.69 6.07 -4.31
C GLY A 245 16.79 5.04 -3.21
N ASN A 246 17.79 5.06 -2.32
CA ASN A 246 18.07 3.95 -1.38
C ASN A 246 17.69 4.23 0.09
N LEU A 247 16.71 5.09 0.31
CA LEU A 247 16.16 5.38 1.64
C LEU A 247 15.06 4.38 2.01
N GLY A 248 14.92 4.06 3.30
CA GLY A 248 13.76 3.36 3.87
C GLY A 248 13.76 1.85 3.69
N GLY A 249 13.65 1.09 4.79
CA GLY A 249 13.35 -0.35 4.72
C GLY A 249 11.84 -0.61 4.77
N ALA A 250 11.14 0.00 5.73
CA ALA A 250 9.68 -0.11 5.80
C ALA A 250 8.94 1.04 5.12
N VAL A 251 9.43 2.28 5.27
CA VAL A 251 8.74 3.48 4.81
C VAL A 251 9.70 4.42 4.08
N VAL A 252 9.24 4.96 2.95
CA VAL A 252 9.89 6.08 2.25
C VAL A 252 8.93 7.25 2.15
N VAL A 253 9.44 8.44 2.45
CA VAL A 253 8.76 9.71 2.25
C VAL A 253 9.59 10.57 1.32
N SER A 254 9.13 10.72 0.07
CA SER A 254 9.77 11.52 -0.97
C SER A 254 9.07 12.86 -1.20
N GLY A 255 8.06 13.18 -0.38
CA GLY A 255 7.29 14.42 -0.44
C GLY A 255 5.91 14.30 0.23
N GLY A 256 5.17 15.41 0.24
CA GLY A 256 3.86 15.49 0.88
C GLY A 256 3.91 15.46 2.42
N THR A 257 2.84 14.98 3.07
CA THR A 257 2.76 14.93 4.54
C THR A 257 2.28 13.57 5.04
N MET A 258 3.08 12.94 5.90
CA MET A 258 2.70 11.76 6.67
C MET A 258 2.51 12.13 8.14
N THR A 259 1.35 11.81 8.71
CA THR A 259 1.05 12.06 10.13
C THR A 259 0.61 10.81 10.86
N PHE A 260 1.36 10.43 11.89
CA PHE A 260 0.98 9.41 12.86
C PHE A 260 0.34 10.08 14.08
N ASN A 261 -0.99 10.10 14.10
CA ASN A 261 -1.77 10.57 15.26
C ASN A 261 -1.90 9.49 16.34
N GLY A 262 -1.79 8.21 15.98
CA GLY A 262 -1.65 7.08 16.91
C GLY A 262 -0.18 6.71 17.16
N ALA A 263 0.05 5.70 18.00
CA ALA A 263 1.40 5.20 18.27
C ALA A 263 1.96 4.42 17.07
N VAL A 264 3.27 4.45 16.87
CA VAL A 264 3.93 3.77 15.75
C VAL A 264 5.10 2.92 16.23
N GLN A 265 5.31 1.77 15.59
CA GLN A 265 6.43 0.88 15.85
C GLN A 265 7.07 0.44 14.53
N PHE A 266 8.40 0.53 14.48
CA PHE A 266 9.26 0.02 13.42
C PHE A 266 10.13 -1.06 14.05
N ASN A 267 9.80 -2.33 13.82
CA ASN A 267 10.50 -3.47 14.39
C ASN A 267 11.17 -4.32 13.31
N ASP A 268 12.44 -4.64 13.49
CA ASP A 268 13.18 -5.61 12.67
C ASP A 268 13.13 -5.30 11.16
N ASN A 269 13.07 -4.02 10.77
CA ASN A 269 13.07 -3.64 9.36
C ASN A 269 14.50 -3.43 8.87
N SER A 270 14.78 -3.78 7.63
CA SER A 270 16.11 -3.64 7.04
C SER A 270 16.06 -2.86 5.74
N ALA A 271 16.97 -1.91 5.58
CA ALA A 271 17.38 -1.37 4.30
C ALA A 271 18.86 -1.67 4.14
N GLU A 272 19.37 -1.73 2.92
CA GLU A 272 20.80 -1.85 2.76
C GLU A 272 21.51 -0.53 3.07
N ALA A 273 21.11 0.58 2.43
CA ALA A 273 21.89 1.80 2.53
C ALA A 273 21.46 2.73 3.69
N PHE A 274 20.18 3.10 3.76
CA PHE A 274 19.74 4.17 4.67
C PHE A 274 18.37 3.90 5.27
N GLY A 275 18.19 4.13 6.57
CA GLY A 275 16.85 4.24 7.16
C GLY A 275 16.07 2.93 7.23
N GLY A 276 16.61 1.87 7.85
CA GLY A 276 15.95 0.56 7.97
C GLY A 276 14.48 0.66 8.41
N GLY A 277 14.18 1.50 9.41
CA GLY A 277 12.80 1.86 9.75
C GLY A 277 12.17 2.79 8.70
N ILE A 278 12.63 4.05 8.64
CA ILE A 278 12.06 5.08 7.75
C ILE A 278 13.14 5.91 7.05
N GLY A 279 12.95 6.14 5.76
CA GLY A 279 13.74 7.06 4.95
C GLY A 279 12.93 8.29 4.52
N ILE A 280 13.54 9.49 4.58
CA ILE A 280 12.89 10.76 4.21
C ILE A 280 13.78 11.49 3.21
N GLU A 281 13.39 11.47 1.95
CA GLU A 281 14.03 12.26 0.88
C GLU A 281 13.53 13.70 0.90
N ASP A 282 12.22 13.89 1.11
CA ASP A 282 11.57 15.21 1.24
C ASP A 282 10.20 15.06 1.95
N GLY A 283 9.50 16.18 2.19
CA GLY A 283 8.18 16.22 2.79
C GLY A 283 8.21 16.21 4.32
N ASP A 284 7.02 16.10 4.92
CA ASP A 284 6.83 16.23 6.37
C ASP A 284 6.37 14.92 7.01
N VAL A 285 7.14 14.44 7.99
CA VAL A 285 6.76 13.32 8.85
C VAL A 285 6.51 13.80 10.27
N ILE A 286 5.31 13.53 10.79
CA ILE A 286 4.87 14.03 12.09
C ILE A 286 4.42 12.87 12.97
N PHE A 287 5.17 12.62 14.05
CA PHE A 287 4.80 11.71 15.13
C PHE A 287 4.13 12.48 16.26
N LYS A 288 2.91 12.09 16.65
CA LYS A 288 2.15 12.77 17.72
C LYS A 288 2.01 11.98 19.01
N LYS A 289 2.37 10.70 18.97
CA LYS A 289 2.27 9.73 20.06
C LYS A 289 3.52 8.87 20.04
N TRP A 290 3.57 7.89 20.93
CA TRP A 290 4.69 6.99 21.14
C TRP A 290 5.22 6.42 19.83
N THR A 291 6.54 6.48 19.67
CA THR A 291 7.27 5.98 18.50
C THR A 291 8.32 5.00 18.99
N THR A 292 8.48 3.86 18.35
CA THR A 292 9.52 2.88 18.70
C THR A 292 10.23 2.43 17.45
N PHE A 293 11.55 2.35 17.53
CA PHE A 293 12.43 1.76 16.54
C PHE A 293 13.25 0.67 17.25
N ASP A 294 12.91 -0.59 17.00
CA ASP A 294 13.55 -1.75 17.61
C ASP A 294 14.10 -2.68 16.53
N GLY A 295 15.34 -3.14 16.63
CA GLY A 295 15.85 -4.17 15.72
C GLY A 295 16.08 -3.76 14.26
N ASN A 296 15.98 -2.47 13.91
CA ASN A 296 16.12 -2.07 12.49
C ASN A 296 17.58 -2.08 12.05
N SER A 297 17.84 -2.28 10.76
CA SER A 297 19.20 -2.32 10.20
C SER A 297 19.36 -1.55 8.89
N ALA A 298 20.50 -0.88 8.73
CA ALA A 298 20.97 -0.25 7.48
C ALA A 298 22.42 0.22 7.59
N ASP A 299 23.13 0.41 6.47
CA ASP A 299 24.50 0.96 6.44
C ASP A 299 24.59 2.32 7.15
N ASN A 300 23.52 3.13 7.14
CA ASN A 300 23.45 4.41 7.84
C ASN A 300 22.06 4.71 8.38
N GLY A 301 21.97 5.13 9.64
CA GLY A 301 20.71 5.57 10.26
C GLY A 301 19.68 4.44 10.31
N ALA A 302 19.99 3.34 10.98
CA ALA A 302 19.18 2.13 10.94
C ALA A 302 17.72 2.34 11.41
N ALA A 303 17.48 3.23 12.38
CA ALA A 303 16.12 3.63 12.73
C ALA A 303 15.52 4.59 11.69
N PHE A 304 16.24 5.67 11.37
CA PHE A 304 15.82 6.60 10.32
C PHE A 304 16.99 7.27 9.58
N ALA A 305 16.74 7.65 8.33
CA ALA A 305 17.66 8.46 7.55
C ALA A 305 16.92 9.55 6.77
N MET A 306 17.54 10.71 6.62
CA MET A 306 16.95 11.87 5.94
C MET A 306 17.98 12.59 5.07
N THR A 307 17.56 12.96 3.86
CA THR A 307 18.31 13.84 2.93
C THR A 307 17.53 15.10 2.58
N GLY A 308 16.36 15.31 3.20
CA GLY A 308 15.53 16.50 3.02
C GLY A 308 14.28 16.46 3.90
N GLY A 309 13.42 17.46 3.76
CA GLY A 309 12.14 17.53 4.47
C GLY A 309 12.22 17.80 5.98
N THR A 310 11.12 17.52 6.68
CA THR A 310 10.98 17.74 8.13
C THR A 310 10.53 16.47 8.86
N LEU A 311 11.24 16.11 9.92
CA LEU A 311 10.82 15.09 10.88
C LEU A 311 10.48 15.71 12.23
N THR A 312 9.22 15.60 12.64
CA THR A 312 8.71 16.22 13.87
C THR A 312 8.21 15.19 14.88
N PHE A 313 8.77 15.25 16.09
CA PHE A 313 8.26 14.57 17.28
C PHE A 313 7.45 15.57 18.12
N GLN A 314 6.12 15.53 18.05
CA GLN A 314 5.25 16.53 18.66
C GLN A 314 5.23 16.44 20.18
N GLU A 315 5.25 17.59 20.84
CA GLU A 315 5.13 17.68 22.31
C GLU A 315 3.70 17.40 22.84
N PRO A 316 3.56 16.89 24.10
CA PRO A 316 4.62 16.54 25.03
C PRO A 316 5.44 15.35 24.53
N LYS A 317 6.78 15.45 24.66
CA LYS A 317 7.80 14.56 24.08
C LYS A 317 7.25 13.17 23.82
N VAL A 318 7.11 12.82 22.55
CA VAL A 318 6.92 11.44 22.12
C VAL A 318 7.94 10.58 22.87
N VAL A 319 7.45 9.62 23.68
CA VAL A 319 8.34 8.61 24.25
C VAL A 319 8.86 7.82 23.06
N THR A 320 10.13 8.03 22.77
CA THR A 320 10.81 7.37 21.66
C THR A 320 11.80 6.39 22.24
N ARG A 321 11.73 5.14 21.80
CA ARG A 321 12.67 4.09 22.19
C ARG A 321 13.41 3.63 20.95
N PHE A 322 14.74 3.64 21.05
CA PHE A 322 15.65 3.07 20.07
C PHE A 322 16.37 1.91 20.73
N THR A 323 16.15 0.69 20.27
CA THR A 323 16.84 -0.50 20.80
C THR A 323 17.29 -1.41 19.68
N ASN A 324 18.47 -2.03 19.84
CA ASN A 324 19.02 -3.04 18.92
C ASN A 324 18.98 -2.62 17.43
N ASN A 325 19.14 -1.34 17.11
CA ASN A 325 19.28 -0.94 15.72
C ASN A 325 20.75 -1.16 15.35
N ASP A 326 21.04 -1.74 14.20
CA ASP A 326 22.38 -2.18 13.83
C ASP A 326 22.80 -1.62 12.46
N VAL A 327 24.06 -1.23 12.34
CA VAL A 327 24.66 -0.85 11.06
C VAL A 327 25.39 -2.05 10.49
N TYR A 328 25.20 -2.36 9.20
CA TYR A 328 26.00 -3.40 8.55
C TYR A 328 27.47 -2.93 8.51
N GLU A 329 28.33 -3.60 9.27
CA GLU A 329 29.77 -3.39 9.20
C GLU A 329 30.33 -4.08 7.94
N ASP A 330 30.26 -3.49 6.73
CA ASP A 330 31.04 -4.03 5.60
C ASP A 330 31.54 -3.03 4.51
N GLU A 331 32.77 -3.31 4.07
CA GLU A 331 33.70 -2.76 3.03
C GLU A 331 33.86 -1.25 2.73
N TYR A 332 32.90 -0.36 2.99
CA TYR A 332 33.05 1.08 2.74
C TYR A 332 32.74 1.89 4.00
N PRO A 333 33.74 2.15 4.87
CA PRO A 333 33.52 3.00 6.03
C PRO A 333 33.14 4.40 5.55
N VAL A 334 31.86 4.74 5.66
CA VAL A 334 31.48 6.15 5.79
C VAL A 334 32.03 6.53 7.16
N GLU A 335 32.97 7.47 7.24
CA GLU A 335 33.68 7.86 8.47
C GLU A 335 32.74 8.38 9.60
N GLU A 336 31.42 8.35 9.41
CA GLU A 336 30.36 8.88 10.28
C GLU A 336 29.11 7.96 10.31
N SER A 337 29.27 6.64 10.48
CA SER A 337 28.13 5.74 10.63
C SER A 337 27.39 5.99 11.95
N CYS A 338 26.12 6.37 11.90
CA CYS A 338 25.26 6.46 13.09
C CYS A 338 24.21 5.36 13.12
N THR A 339 24.05 4.77 14.30
CA THR A 339 23.13 3.66 14.55
C THR A 339 21.68 4.10 14.52
N VAL A 340 21.36 5.26 15.11
CA VAL A 340 19.97 5.71 15.24
C VAL A 340 19.53 6.59 14.07
N GLY A 341 20.18 7.72 13.84
CA GLY A 341 19.73 8.69 12.82
C GLY A 341 20.85 9.15 11.89
N PHE A 342 20.56 9.22 10.59
CA PHE A 342 21.38 9.93 9.60
C PHE A 342 20.61 11.13 9.03
N VAL A 343 21.22 12.31 9.01
CA VAL A 343 20.59 13.55 8.52
C VAL A 343 21.57 14.30 7.61
N ALA A 344 21.16 14.57 6.38
CA ALA A 344 21.92 15.32 5.38
C ALA A 344 21.07 16.41 4.70
N ASP A 345 21.73 17.25 3.90
CA ASP A 345 21.14 18.17 2.92
C ASP A 345 19.91 18.98 3.39
N GLU A 346 20.14 20.01 4.22
CA GLU A 346 19.13 20.97 4.70
C GLU A 346 17.93 20.36 5.48
N ALA A 347 17.92 19.05 5.74
CA ALA A 347 16.86 18.38 6.49
C ALA A 347 16.70 18.91 7.93
N LEU A 348 15.46 18.93 8.42
CA LEU A 348 15.10 19.47 9.72
C LEU A 348 14.49 18.41 10.64
N VAL A 349 15.12 18.18 11.78
CA VAL A 349 14.57 17.34 12.86
C VAL A 349 14.14 18.22 14.04
N ILE A 350 12.89 18.06 14.48
CA ILE A 350 12.26 18.85 15.56
C ILE A 350 11.82 17.93 16.71
N GLY A 351 12.17 18.30 17.94
CA GLY A 351 11.69 17.64 19.17
C GLY A 351 12.30 16.25 19.44
N PHE A 352 13.39 15.90 18.75
CA PHE A 352 14.04 14.60 18.87
C PHE A 352 14.61 14.38 20.30
N PRO A 353 14.28 13.25 20.95
CA PRO A 353 14.64 13.03 22.35
C PRO A 353 16.01 12.37 22.57
N GLY A 354 16.74 11.98 21.51
CA GLY A 354 18.02 11.28 21.61
C GLY A 354 19.24 12.14 21.22
N ASP A 355 20.43 11.61 21.52
CA ASP A 355 21.73 12.25 21.22
C ASP A 355 22.49 11.56 20.07
N ASP A 356 22.00 10.43 19.56
CA ASP A 356 22.67 9.59 18.56
C ASP A 356 22.16 9.88 17.13
N ILE A 357 22.52 11.05 16.60
CA ILE A 357 22.25 11.43 15.20
C ILE A 357 23.54 11.93 14.57
N CYS A 358 23.89 11.39 13.41
CA CYS A 358 24.96 11.91 12.56
C CYS A 358 24.36 12.95 11.61
N VAL A 359 25.04 14.09 11.51
CA VAL A 359 24.61 15.20 10.67
C VAL A 359 25.71 15.46 9.65
N ALA A 360 25.49 15.07 8.40
CA ALA A 360 26.38 15.35 7.29
C ALA A 360 25.99 16.67 6.61
N GLY A 361 27.00 17.47 6.21
CA GLY A 361 26.88 18.63 5.31
C GLY A 361 25.78 19.68 5.62
N GLY A 362 26.14 20.85 6.18
CA GLY A 362 25.29 22.07 6.19
C GLY A 362 23.95 22.03 6.94
N SER A 363 23.50 20.85 7.36
CA SER A 363 22.19 20.59 7.95
C SER A 363 22.05 21.17 9.36
N THR A 364 20.87 21.71 9.67
CA THR A 364 20.63 22.44 10.92
C THR A 364 19.77 21.62 11.88
N ARG A 365 20.37 21.12 12.96
CA ARG A 365 19.61 20.57 14.11
C ARG A 365 18.97 21.73 14.88
N LYS A 366 17.63 21.78 14.94
CA LYS A 366 16.93 22.68 15.86
C LYS A 366 16.33 21.88 17.01
N LEU A 367 17.15 21.71 18.06
CA LEU A 367 16.66 21.28 19.36
C LEU A 367 15.78 22.38 19.95
N LEU A 368 14.47 22.17 19.96
CA LEU A 368 13.55 22.91 20.82
C LEU A 368 13.16 21.99 21.98
#